data_AF-A0AAN8BTJ8-F1
#
_entry.id   AF-A0AAN8BTJ8-F1
#
_cell.length_a   1.000
_cell.length_b   1.000
_cell.length_c   1.000
_cell.angle_alpha   90.00
_cell.angle_beta   90.00
_cell.angle_gamma   90.00
#
_symmetry.space_group_name_H-M   'P 1'
#
loop_
_entity.id
_entity.type
_entity.pdbx_description
1 polymer ?
#
loop_
_entity_poly.entity_id
_entity_poly.type
_entity_poly.pdbx_seq_one_letter_code
_entity_poly.pdbx_strand_id
1 'polypeptide(L)'
;MKNGDASVVLKNVTKEDSGMYQCWVITSQTRSKRPTDEKLVSSVHLTVSEGPEKEINDEYPGGSGGYILLAASVGLIVVVAGLVAGLVVKSKRAKEKRPLESVDVKLNP
;
A
#
# COMPACT_ATOMS: atom_id res chain seq x y z
N MET A 1 -3.73 -16.45 31.29
CA MET A 1 -2.32 -16.77 31.57
C MET A 1 -2.04 -18.13 30.98
N LYS A 2 -0.98 -18.29 30.20
CA LYS A 2 -0.53 -19.62 29.77
C LYS A 2 0.61 -20.00 30.70
N ASN A 3 0.51 -21.15 31.37
CA ASN A 3 1.55 -21.68 32.25
C ASN A 3 1.96 -20.75 33.42
N GLY A 4 1.09 -19.79 33.81
CA GLY A 4 1.42 -18.79 34.83
C GLY A 4 2.08 -17.53 34.31
N ASP A 5 2.37 -17.45 33.00
CA ASP A 5 2.95 -16.26 32.37
C ASP A 5 1.86 -15.30 31.88
N ALA A 6 2.15 -14.01 32.04
CA ALA A 6 1.37 -12.89 31.52
C ALA A 6 2.32 -11.87 30.90
N SER A 7 1.98 -11.38 29.72
CA SER A 7 2.73 -10.35 28.99
C SER A 7 1.78 -9.25 28.54
N VAL A 8 2.22 -8.00 28.64
CA VAL A 8 1.52 -6.84 28.10
C VAL A 8 2.36 -6.25 26.98
N VAL A 9 1.72 -5.92 25.86
CA VAL A 9 2.36 -5.27 24.71
C VAL A 9 1.68 -3.93 24.50
N LEU A 10 2.45 -2.85 24.66
CA LEU A 10 2.00 -1.48 24.40
C LEU A 10 2.36 -1.12 22.95
N LYS A 11 1.41 -0.55 22.20
CA LYS A 11 1.60 -0.10 20.80
C LYS A 11 1.33 1.40 20.72
N ASN A 12 2.03 2.09 19.82
CA ASN A 12 1.87 3.54 19.59
C ASN A 12 2.06 4.36 20.88
N VAL A 13 3.07 4.01 21.66
CA VAL A 13 3.36 4.60 22.97
C VAL A 13 3.81 6.06 22.80
N THR A 14 3.29 6.94 23.65
CA THR A 14 3.60 8.36 23.71
C THR A 14 4.35 8.70 25.00
N LYS A 15 4.84 9.95 25.13
CA LYS A 15 5.47 10.43 26.37
C LYS A 15 4.54 10.30 27.59
N GLU A 16 3.23 10.45 27.39
CA GLU A 16 2.20 10.37 28.45
C GLU A 16 2.06 8.97 29.03
N ASP A 17 2.50 7.94 28.30
CA ASP A 17 2.55 6.56 28.78
C ASP A 17 3.77 6.28 29.67
N SER A 18 4.68 7.25 29.86
CA SER A 18 5.80 7.07 30.78
C SER A 18 5.30 6.95 32.22
N GLY A 19 5.79 5.96 32.95
CA GLY A 19 5.33 5.73 34.32
C GLY A 19 5.75 4.40 34.91
N MET A 20 5.29 4.15 36.13
CA MET A 20 5.54 2.90 36.84
C MET A 20 4.39 1.92 36.57
N TYR A 21 4.70 0.84 35.85
CA TYR A 21 3.79 -0.26 35.56
C TYR A 21 3.98 -1.37 36.58
N GLN A 22 2.88 -1.82 37.19
CA GLN A 22 2.91 -2.85 38.20
C GLN A 22 2.08 -4.07 37.78
N CYS A 23 2.64 -5.24 37.97
CA CYS A 23 1.94 -6.51 37.79
C CYS A 23 1.49 -7.03 39.14
N TRP A 24 0.18 -7.18 39.31
CA TRP A 24 -0.46 -7.72 40.51
C TRP A 24 -1.11 -9.06 40.20
N VAL A 25 -0.97 -10.00 41.12
CA VAL A 25 -1.69 -11.27 41.10
C VAL A 25 -2.72 -11.24 42.23
N ILE A 26 -3.98 -11.37 41.84
CA ILE A 26 -5.12 -11.39 42.75
C ILE A 26 -5.63 -12.83 42.78
N THR A 27 -5.62 -13.46 43.96
CA THR A 27 -6.15 -14.81 44.14
C THR A 27 -7.38 -14.78 45.03
N SER A 28 -8.49 -15.33 44.55
CA SER A 28 -9.70 -15.53 45.34
C SER A 28 -9.75 -16.98 45.84
N GLN A 29 -9.81 -17.16 47.15
CA GLN A 29 -9.99 -18.48 47.74
C GLN A 29 -11.49 -18.80 47.77
N THR A 30 -11.97 -19.60 46.83
CA THR A 30 -13.40 -19.98 46.70
C THR A 30 -13.98 -20.73 47.90
N ARG A 31 -13.13 -21.21 48.83
CA ARG A 31 -13.54 -21.99 50.02
C ARG A 31 -13.39 -21.28 51.36
N SER A 32 -12.88 -20.06 51.41
CA SER A 32 -12.61 -19.36 52.67
C SER A 32 -13.24 -17.97 52.66
N LYS A 33 -13.89 -17.55 53.76
CA LYS A 33 -14.30 -16.15 54.02
C LYS A 33 -13.09 -15.19 54.16
N ARG A 34 -11.92 -15.56 53.63
CA ARG A 34 -10.71 -14.76 53.72
C ARG A 34 -10.73 -13.69 52.63
N PRO A 35 -10.18 -12.50 52.92
CA PRO A 35 -10.02 -11.44 51.93
C PRO A 35 -9.19 -11.94 50.74
N THR A 36 -9.46 -11.36 49.57
CA THR A 36 -8.67 -11.54 48.35
C THR A 36 -7.20 -11.26 48.65
N ASP A 37 -6.31 -12.18 48.27
CA ASP A 37 -4.87 -12.01 48.46
C ASP A 37 -4.30 -11.34 47.20
N GLU A 38 -3.76 -10.14 47.38
CA GLU A 38 -3.18 -9.32 46.32
C GLU A 38 -1.66 -9.26 46.51
N LYS A 39 -0.93 -9.77 45.51
CA LYS A 39 0.53 -9.82 45.55
C LYS A 39 1.13 -9.04 44.38
N LEU A 40 1.96 -8.04 44.69
CA LEU A 40 2.81 -7.39 43.70
C LEU A 40 3.89 -8.38 43.23
N VAL A 41 3.93 -8.64 41.93
CA VAL A 41 4.87 -9.59 41.32
C VAL A 41 6.04 -8.85 40.66
N SER A 42 5.75 -7.73 40.00
CA SER A 42 6.77 -6.96 39.28
C SER A 42 6.40 -5.48 39.20
N SER A 43 7.42 -4.63 39.18
CA SER A 43 7.30 -3.19 38.97
C SER A 43 8.35 -2.76 37.95
N VAL A 44 7.92 -2.11 36.87
CA VAL A 44 8.76 -1.68 35.76
C VAL A 44 8.53 -0.19 35.52
N HIS A 45 9.62 0.58 35.43
CA HIS A 45 9.52 1.99 35.05
C HIS A 45 9.72 2.12 33.54
N LEU A 46 8.68 2.56 32.83
CA LEU A 46 8.72 2.84 31.41
C LEU A 46 9.02 4.32 31.22
N THR A 47 10.07 4.63 30.46
CA THR A 47 10.40 5.98 30.03
C THR A 47 10.34 6.05 28.53
N VAL A 48 9.54 6.98 28.02
CA VAL A 48 9.35 7.20 26.59
C VAL A 48 9.90 8.58 26.27
N SER A 49 10.95 8.63 25.46
CA SER A 49 11.51 9.88 24.95
C SER A 49 11.25 10.00 23.46
N GLU A 50 11.04 11.23 23.00
CA GLU A 50 11.21 11.51 21.58
C GLU A 50 12.68 11.27 21.25
N GLY A 51 12.94 10.53 20.17
CA GLY A 51 14.28 10.45 19.61
C GLY A 51 14.73 11.85 19.17
N PRO A 52 16.04 12.05 18.92
CA PRO A 52 16.48 13.29 18.31
C PRO A 52 15.65 13.53 17.05
N GLU A 53 15.03 14.71 16.96
CA GLU A 53 14.50 15.20 15.69
C GLU A 53 15.66 15.10 14.71
N LYS A 54 15.53 14.20 13.72
CA LYS A 54 16.43 14.26 12.59
C LYS A 54 16.09 15.60 11.94
N GLU A 55 17.00 16.57 12.02
CA GLU A 55 17.06 17.63 11.03
C GLU A 55 17.16 16.92 9.70
N ILE A 56 16.00 16.79 9.04
CA ILE A 56 15.95 16.30 7.68
C ILE A 56 16.47 17.48 6.86
N ASN A 57 17.79 17.50 6.66
CA ASN A 57 18.39 18.25 5.56
C ASN A 57 17.94 17.55 4.28
N ASP A 58 16.67 17.77 3.96
CA ASP A 58 16.00 17.34 2.75
C ASP A 58 16.50 18.19 1.59
N GLU A 59 17.77 18.02 1.22
CA GLU A 59 18.10 18.12 -0.19
C GLU A 59 17.71 16.79 -0.85
N TYR A 60 16.40 16.61 -1.01
CA TYR A 60 15.85 15.65 -1.95
C TYR A 60 15.99 16.25 -3.36
N PRO A 61 16.89 15.76 -4.22
CA PRO A 61 16.62 15.81 -5.65
C PRO A 61 15.39 14.93 -5.88
N GLY A 62 14.22 15.56 -5.91
CA GLY A 62 12.91 14.93 -5.97
C GLY A 62 12.85 13.78 -6.96
N GLY A 63 12.92 12.57 -6.41
CA GLY A 63 12.81 11.31 -7.13
C GLY A 63 11.43 11.21 -7.78
N SER A 64 11.36 11.62 -9.03
CA SER A 64 10.23 11.43 -9.93
C SER A 64 10.14 9.98 -10.44
N GLY A 65 10.54 8.99 -9.63
CA GLY A 65 10.69 7.59 -10.07
C GLY A 65 9.39 6.76 -10.09
N GLY A 66 8.32 7.22 -9.41
CA GLY A 66 7.05 6.50 -9.35
C GLY A 66 6.06 6.86 -10.46
N TYR A 67 6.07 8.12 -10.92
CA TYR A 67 5.13 8.62 -11.94
C TYR A 67 5.63 8.42 -13.37
N ILE A 68 6.95 8.34 -13.57
CA ILE A 68 7.52 8.10 -14.90
C ILE A 68 7.12 6.71 -15.43
N LEU A 69 6.90 5.73 -14.54
CA LEU A 69 6.46 4.39 -14.94
C LEU A 69 4.99 4.33 -15.38
N LEU A 70 4.10 5.12 -14.76
CA LEU A 70 2.67 5.15 -15.12
C LEU A 70 2.38 6.02 -16.37
N ALA A 71 3.17 7.07 -16.61
CA ALA A 71 3.01 7.91 -17.80
C ALA A 71 3.40 7.18 -19.09
N ALA A 72 4.46 6.36 -19.06
CA ALA A 72 4.91 5.59 -20.21
C ALA A 72 3.88 4.55 -20.68
N SER A 73 3.15 3.90 -19.76
CA SER A 73 2.14 2.90 -20.12
C SER A 73 0.90 3.52 -20.78
N VAL A 74 0.43 4.67 -20.27
CA VAL A 74 -0.73 5.36 -20.87
C VAL A 74 -0.39 5.94 -22.23
N GLY A 75 0.81 6.54 -22.38
CA GLY A 75 1.30 7.04 -23.66
C GLY A 75 1.40 5.95 -24.73
N LEU A 76 1.96 4.78 -24.39
CA LEU A 76 2.07 3.63 -25.30
C LEU A 76 0.68 3.16 -25.78
N ILE A 77 -0.28 3.04 -24.87
CA ILE A 77 -1.65 2.58 -25.20
C ILE A 77 -2.32 3.54 -26.19
N VAL A 78 -2.20 4.87 -25.99
CA VAL A 78 -2.80 5.86 -26.90
C VAL A 78 -2.18 5.81 -28.30
N VAL A 79 -0.86 5.65 -28.39
CA VAL A 79 -0.17 5.53 -29.69
C VAL A 79 -0.60 4.28 -30.44
N VAL A 80 -0.66 3.13 -29.77
CA VAL A 80 -1.11 1.87 -30.40
C VAL A 80 -2.56 1.98 -30.87
N ALA A 81 -3.46 2.52 -30.04
CA ALA A 81 -4.86 2.72 -30.42
C ALA A 81 -5.01 3.65 -31.64
N GLY A 82 -4.24 4.74 -31.69
CA GLY A 82 -4.21 5.68 -32.82
C GLY A 82 -3.75 5.04 -34.13
N LEU A 83 -2.69 4.20 -34.09
CA LEU A 83 -2.20 3.47 -35.27
C LEU A 83 -3.24 2.48 -35.80
N VAL A 84 -3.87 1.71 -34.91
CA VAL A 84 -4.93 0.75 -35.29
C VAL A 84 -6.13 1.48 -35.92
N ALA A 85 -6.62 2.54 -35.27
CA ALA A 85 -7.72 3.35 -35.80
C ALA A 85 -7.35 3.97 -37.17
N GLY A 86 -6.14 4.50 -37.31
CA GLY A 86 -5.62 5.04 -38.56
C GLY A 86 -5.61 4.01 -39.70
N LEU A 87 -5.10 2.80 -39.46
CA LEU A 87 -5.09 1.71 -40.44
C LEU A 87 -6.51 1.29 -40.85
N VAL A 88 -7.44 1.19 -39.89
CA VAL A 88 -8.85 0.88 -40.16
C VAL A 88 -9.49 1.98 -41.03
N VAL A 89 -9.27 3.25 -40.72
CA VAL A 89 -9.80 4.36 -41.53
C VAL A 89 -9.18 4.35 -42.94
N LYS A 90 -7.86 4.16 -43.05
CA LYS A 90 -7.17 4.13 -44.35
C LYS A 90 -7.65 2.97 -45.21
N SER A 91 -7.83 1.78 -44.62
CA SER A 91 -8.36 0.60 -45.33
C SER A 91 -9.82 0.77 -45.74
N LYS A 92 -10.67 1.42 -44.92
CA LYS A 92 -12.03 1.81 -45.32
C LYS A 92 -12.03 2.80 -46.47
N ARG A 93 -11.20 3.85 -46.41
CA ARG A 93 -11.05 4.84 -47.50
C ARG A 93 -10.45 4.24 -48.77
N ALA A 94 -9.54 3.26 -48.66
CA ALA A 94 -8.99 2.55 -49.80
C ALA A 94 -10.02 1.64 -50.47
N LYS A 95 -10.98 1.09 -49.71
CA LYS A 95 -12.14 0.37 -50.25
C LYS A 95 -13.15 1.33 -50.91
N GLU A 96 -13.40 2.50 -50.29
CA GLU A 96 -14.28 3.54 -50.84
C GLU A 96 -13.77 4.12 -52.17
N LYS A 97 -12.44 4.28 -52.33
CA LYS A 97 -11.81 4.87 -53.53
C LYS A 97 -11.60 3.89 -54.69
N ARG A 98 -11.97 2.61 -54.56
CA ARG A 98 -11.90 1.65 -55.68
C ARG A 98 -13.29 1.27 -56.21
N PRO A 99 -13.95 2.13 -56.99
CA PRO A 99 -14.89 1.68 -58.02
C PRO A 99 -14.24 1.76 -59.41
N LEU A 100 -14.16 0.61 -60.09
CA LEU A 100 -13.99 0.36 -61.53
C LEU A 100 -12.62 0.66 -62.17
N GLU A 101 -11.71 -0.34 -62.14
CA GLU A 101 -10.84 -0.57 -63.30
C GLU A 101 -11.65 -1.42 -64.30
N SER A 102 -12.03 -0.80 -65.42
CA SER A 102 -12.71 -1.45 -66.53
C SER A 102 -11.76 -2.45 -67.18
N VAL A 103 -12.05 -3.74 -67.04
CA VAL A 103 -11.44 -4.76 -67.89
C VAL A 103 -12.15 -4.70 -69.23
N ASP A 104 -11.57 -3.95 -70.18
CA ASP A 104 -11.98 -3.98 -71.58
C ASP A 104 -11.75 -5.39 -72.14
N VAL A 105 -12.84 -6.13 -72.35
CA VAL A 105 -12.84 -7.43 -73.03
C VAL A 105 -12.54 -7.18 -74.51
N LYS A 106 -11.36 -7.61 -74.92
CA LYS A 106 -10.93 -7.63 -76.32
C LYS A 106 -11.77 -8.65 -77.09
N LEU A 107 -12.72 -8.16 -77.89
CA LEU A 107 -13.44 -8.96 -78.89
C LEU A 107 -12.51 -9.21 -80.09
N ASN A 108 -12.43 -10.46 -80.53
CA ASN A 108 -12.00 -10.90 -81.86
C ASN A 108 -12.93 -12.06 -82.26
N PRO A 109 -13.22 -12.33 -83.54
CA PRO A 109 -12.35 -12.23 -84.73
C PRO A 109 -12.50 -10.97 -85.60
#